data_AF-A0A962LZM5-F1
#
_entry.id   AF-A0A962LZM5-F1
#
_cell.length_a   1.000
_cell.length_b   1.000
_cell.length_c   1.000
_cell.angle_alpha   90.00
_cell.angle_beta   90.00
_cell.angle_gamma   90.00
#
_symmetry.space_group_name_H-M   'P 1'
#
loop_
_entity.id
_entity.type
_entity.pdbx_description
1 polymer ?
#
loop_
_entity_poly.entity_id
_entity_poly.type
_entity_poly.pdbx_seq_one_letter_code
_entity_poly.pdbx_strand_id
1 'polypeptide(L)'
;MTNFMRQPLDNAAASAPPWLRDYLRAGRARWESSALPTRKTEQWKYTGLQALQAAYAPASEGAMVLADAGVELPRFGGFRLVFVNGYFSAEHSDSALPEGVSLVRFADADDAQAATIRQHLGGAVGRDQPLFTALNDAALADGV
;
A
#
# COMPACT_ATOMS: atom_id res chain seq x y z
N MET A 1 -11.10 -16.30 -10.14
CA MET A 1 -10.20 -16.10 -8.98
C MET A 1 -11.04 -16.02 -7.72
N THR A 2 -10.55 -16.58 -6.61
CA THR A 2 -11.10 -16.50 -5.27
C THR A 2 -11.49 -15.04 -4.93
N ASN A 3 -12.52 -14.81 -4.11
CA ASN A 3 -12.91 -13.46 -3.62
C ASN A 3 -11.82 -12.76 -2.78
N PHE A 4 -10.67 -13.41 -2.59
CA PHE A 4 -9.52 -12.89 -1.88
C PHE A 4 -9.13 -11.51 -2.43
N MET A 5 -9.04 -10.53 -1.53
CA MET A 5 -8.70 -9.12 -1.80
C MET A 5 -9.69 -8.32 -2.65
N ARG A 6 -10.85 -8.85 -3.06
CA ARG A 6 -11.81 -8.08 -3.88
C ARG A 6 -12.23 -6.76 -3.22
N GLN A 7 -12.67 -6.80 -1.97
CA GLN A 7 -13.13 -5.62 -1.25
C GLN A 7 -12.02 -4.54 -1.09
N PRO A 8 -10.78 -4.88 -0.65
CA PRO A 8 -9.67 -3.92 -0.67
C PRO A 8 -9.41 -3.26 -2.02
N LEU A 9 -9.45 -4.02 -3.12
CA LEU A 9 -9.20 -3.50 -4.47
C LEU A 9 -10.31 -2.54 -4.91
N ASP A 10 -11.56 -2.87 -4.62
CA ASP A 10 -12.69 -2.01 -4.94
C ASP A 10 -12.67 -0.73 -4.08
N ASN A 11 -12.29 -0.83 -2.80
CA ASN A 11 -12.09 0.32 -1.93
C ASN A 11 -10.99 1.25 -2.46
N ALA A 12 -9.84 0.69 -2.86
CA ALA A 12 -8.73 1.48 -3.38
C ALA A 12 -9.12 2.24 -4.65
N ALA A 13 -9.83 1.59 -5.57
CA ALA A 13 -10.33 2.24 -6.78
C ALA A 13 -11.32 3.38 -6.49
N ALA A 14 -12.09 3.27 -5.40
CA ALA A 14 -13.07 4.27 -5.00
C ALA A 14 -12.46 5.47 -4.27
N SER A 15 -11.44 5.26 -3.43
CA SER A 15 -10.85 6.32 -2.59
C SER A 15 -9.61 6.98 -3.19
N ALA A 16 -8.94 6.36 -4.17
CA ALA A 16 -7.70 6.89 -4.71
C ALA A 16 -7.86 8.22 -5.47
N PRO A 17 -6.85 9.10 -5.40
CA PRO A 17 -6.86 10.34 -6.14
C PRO A 17 -6.92 10.07 -7.66
N PRO A 18 -7.56 10.94 -8.47
CA PRO A 18 -7.78 10.69 -9.89
C PRO A 18 -6.51 10.36 -10.68
N TRP A 19 -5.38 11.00 -10.34
CA TRP A 19 -4.11 10.81 -11.02
C TRP A 19 -3.51 9.40 -10.86
N LEU A 20 -3.94 8.63 -9.85
CA LEU A 20 -3.42 7.30 -9.52
C LEU A 20 -4.24 6.16 -10.16
N ARG A 21 -5.44 6.45 -10.70
CA ARG A 21 -6.40 5.44 -11.17
C ARG A 21 -5.85 4.50 -12.24
N ASP A 22 -5.07 5.03 -13.18
CA ASP A 22 -4.50 4.21 -14.25
C ASP A 22 -3.43 3.25 -13.72
N TYR A 23 -2.66 3.66 -12.70
CA TYR A 23 -1.70 2.79 -12.02
C TYR A 23 -2.43 1.62 -11.32
N LEU A 24 -3.49 1.93 -10.56
CA LEU A 24 -4.32 0.92 -9.90
C LEU A 24 -4.94 -0.06 -10.91
N ARG A 25 -5.46 0.44 -12.03
CA ARG A 25 -6.04 -0.40 -13.09
C ARG A 25 -5.00 -1.34 -13.67
N ALA A 26 -3.78 -0.85 -13.91
CA ALA A 26 -2.69 -1.68 -14.42
C ALA A 26 -2.26 -2.75 -13.39
N GLY A 27 -2.16 -2.39 -12.11
CA GLY A 27 -1.91 -3.35 -11.02
C GLY A 27 -3.00 -4.42 -10.94
N ARG A 28 -4.28 -4.02 -11.00
CA ARG A 28 -5.44 -4.92 -10.93
C ARG A 28 -5.44 -5.91 -12.09
N ALA A 29 -5.16 -5.44 -13.30
CA ALA A 29 -5.03 -6.30 -14.48
C ALA A 29 -3.90 -7.33 -14.33
N ARG A 30 -2.73 -6.90 -13.80
CA ARG A 30 -1.61 -7.82 -13.51
C ARG A 30 -2.00 -8.86 -12.48
N TRP A 31 -2.62 -8.45 -11.37
CA TRP A 31 -3.12 -9.35 -10.33
C TRP A 31 -4.12 -10.36 -10.89
N GLU A 32 -5.08 -9.89 -11.70
CA GLU A 32 -6.12 -10.74 -12.29
C GLU A 32 -5.59 -11.73 -13.33
N SER A 33 -4.51 -11.38 -14.02
CA SER A 33 -3.81 -12.29 -14.93
C SER A 33 -2.88 -13.29 -14.23
N SER A 34 -2.62 -13.10 -12.94
CA SER A 34 -1.66 -13.91 -12.17
C SER A 34 -2.32 -15.13 -11.53
N ALA A 35 -1.59 -16.25 -11.49
CA ALA A 35 -1.99 -17.43 -10.75
C ALA A 35 -1.41 -17.40 -9.33
N LEU A 36 -2.21 -17.79 -8.33
CA LEU A 36 -1.68 -18.00 -6.98
C LEU A 36 -0.65 -19.14 -6.99
N PRO A 37 0.56 -18.92 -6.44
CA PRO A 37 1.56 -19.96 -6.28
C PRO A 37 1.03 -21.18 -5.53
N THR A 38 1.53 -22.33 -5.93
CA THR A 38 1.30 -23.59 -5.22
C THR A 38 2.61 -24.10 -4.65
N ARG A 39 2.59 -25.21 -3.90
CA ARG A 39 3.81 -25.88 -3.43
C ARG A 39 4.72 -26.36 -4.58
N LYS A 40 4.20 -26.42 -5.81
CA LYS A 40 4.97 -26.73 -7.04
C LYS A 40 5.69 -25.51 -7.62
N THR A 41 5.32 -24.29 -7.20
CA THR A 41 6.04 -23.07 -7.59
C THR A 41 7.31 -22.98 -6.77
N GLU A 42 8.48 -22.98 -7.41
CA GLU A 42 9.79 -23.10 -6.75
C GLU A 42 9.99 -22.08 -5.63
N GLN A 43 9.73 -20.79 -5.92
CA GLN A 43 9.85 -19.69 -4.96
C GLN A 43 8.90 -19.82 -3.74
N TRP A 44 7.89 -20.69 -3.80
CA TRP A 44 6.85 -20.87 -2.79
C TRP A 44 6.79 -22.29 -2.22
N LYS A 45 7.78 -23.14 -2.53
CA LYS A 45 7.82 -24.56 -2.10
C LYS A 45 7.63 -24.72 -0.59
N TYR A 46 8.18 -23.79 0.18
CA TYR A 46 8.16 -23.79 1.65
C TYR A 46 7.25 -22.73 2.27
N THR A 47 6.54 -21.94 1.45
CA THR A 47 5.66 -20.85 1.91
C THR A 47 4.25 -21.07 1.37
N GLY A 48 3.41 -21.78 2.12
CA GLY A 48 2.03 -22.06 1.73
C GLY A 48 1.14 -20.82 1.82
N LEU A 49 0.41 -20.50 0.75
CA LEU A 49 -0.50 -19.34 0.68
C LEU A 49 -1.96 -19.66 1.03
N GLN A 50 -2.27 -20.89 1.47
CA GLN A 50 -3.65 -21.32 1.71
C GLN A 50 -4.32 -20.48 2.80
N ALA A 51 -3.59 -20.13 3.86
CA ALA A 51 -4.11 -19.34 4.98
C ALA A 51 -4.56 -17.93 4.59
N LEU A 52 -3.95 -17.32 3.57
CA LEU A 52 -4.33 -15.99 3.12
C LEU A 52 -5.70 -15.98 2.45
N GLN A 53 -6.19 -17.11 1.94
CA GLN A 53 -7.49 -17.19 1.27
C GLN A 53 -8.67 -17.22 2.24
N ALA A 54 -8.43 -17.16 3.56
CA ALA A 54 -9.46 -17.03 4.56
C ALA A 54 -10.24 -15.70 4.41
N ALA A 55 -11.43 -15.65 5.01
CA ALA A 55 -12.19 -14.41 5.08
C ALA A 55 -11.38 -13.35 5.85
N TYR A 56 -11.33 -12.15 5.27
CA TYR A 56 -10.59 -11.01 5.81
C TYR A 56 -11.48 -9.77 5.74
N ALA A 57 -11.39 -8.91 6.74
CA ALA A 57 -12.03 -7.61 6.76
C ALA A 57 -10.97 -6.52 6.53
N PRO A 58 -11.12 -5.66 5.49
CA PRO A 58 -10.23 -4.52 5.31
C PRO A 58 -10.30 -3.59 6.52
N ALA A 59 -9.15 -3.03 6.90
CA ALA A 59 -9.13 -1.99 7.91
C ALA A 59 -9.74 -0.69 7.37
N SER A 60 -10.47 0.02 8.23
CA SER A 60 -10.94 1.38 7.96
C SER A 60 -10.06 2.40 8.66
N GLU A 61 -10.00 3.62 8.09
CA GLU A 61 -9.35 4.76 8.73
C GLU A 61 -9.97 5.00 10.12
N GLY A 62 -9.14 5.25 11.12
CA GLY A 62 -9.59 5.47 12.50
C GLY A 62 -10.12 4.23 13.24
N ALA A 63 -10.09 3.03 12.64
CA ALA A 63 -10.53 1.79 13.30
C ALA A 63 -9.74 1.41 14.56
N MET A 64 -8.56 2.00 14.75
CA MET A 64 -7.69 1.78 15.88
C MET A 64 -7.06 3.11 16.28
N VAL A 65 -7.18 3.46 17.55
CA VAL A 65 -6.42 4.58 18.15
C VAL A 65 -5.11 4.00 18.67
N LEU A 66 -3.97 4.55 18.24
CA LEU A 66 -2.67 4.02 18.65
C LEU A 66 -2.47 4.07 20.17
N ALA A 67 -3.09 5.05 20.85
CA ALA A 67 -3.12 5.15 22.30
C ALA A 67 -3.71 3.89 22.97
N ASP A 68 -4.74 3.29 22.37
CA ASP A 68 -5.40 2.08 22.90
C ASP A 68 -4.53 0.84 22.75
N ALA A 69 -3.57 0.86 21.82
CA ALA A 69 -2.63 -0.24 21.63
C ALA A 69 -1.58 -0.30 22.74
N GLY A 70 -1.38 0.77 23.52
CA GLY A 70 -0.39 0.82 24.61
C GLY A 70 1.06 0.63 24.12
N VAL A 71 1.32 0.88 22.84
CA VAL A 71 2.63 0.64 22.22
C VAL A 71 3.44 1.93 22.22
N GLU A 72 4.57 1.93 22.93
CA GLU A 72 5.59 2.95 22.72
C GLU A 72 6.33 2.67 21.40
N LEU A 73 6.12 3.54 20.41
CA LEU A 73 6.82 3.44 19.14
C LEU A 73 8.31 3.81 19.33
N PRO A 74 9.26 2.93 18.95
CA PRO A 74 10.68 3.22 19.11
C PRO A 74 11.08 4.48 18.31
N ARG A 75 12.06 5.22 18.84
CA ARG A 75 12.66 6.37 18.18
C ARG A 75 14.11 6.07 17.83
N PHE A 76 14.45 6.27 16.56
CA PHE A 76 15.78 5.96 16.01
C PHE A 76 16.56 7.23 15.61
N GLY A 77 16.23 8.39 16.20
CA GLY A 77 16.92 9.66 15.94
C GLY A 77 16.64 10.32 14.58
N GLY A 78 15.79 9.71 13.74
CA GLY A 78 15.32 10.27 12.47
C GLY A 78 13.87 10.75 12.53
N PHE A 79 13.43 11.35 11.43
CA PHE A 79 12.05 11.78 11.23
C PHE A 79 11.13 10.55 11.10
N ARG A 80 10.03 10.55 11.84
CA ARG A 80 9.10 9.42 11.91
C ARG A 80 7.79 9.72 11.19
N LEU A 81 7.45 8.86 10.23
CA LEU A 81 6.13 8.77 9.62
C LEU A 81 5.41 7.54 10.19
N VAL A 82 4.17 7.72 10.64
CA VAL A 82 3.36 6.65 11.23
C VAL A 82 2.18 6.35 10.34
N PHE A 83 2.01 5.07 10.03
CA PHE A 83 0.85 4.54 9.32
C PHE A 83 0.11 3.57 10.25
N VAL A 84 -1.18 3.82 10.46
CA VAL A 84 -2.04 2.94 11.27
C VAL A 84 -2.95 2.19 10.32
N ASN A 85 -2.79 0.87 10.25
CA ASN A 85 -3.54 0.00 9.35
C ASN A 85 -3.51 0.44 7.86
N GLY A 86 -2.39 1.01 7.42
CA GLY A 86 -2.20 1.48 6.04
C GLY A 86 -2.59 2.94 5.79
N TYR A 87 -3.13 3.66 6.79
CA TYR A 87 -3.49 5.08 6.67
C TYR A 87 -2.45 5.97 7.33
N PHE A 88 -2.06 7.06 6.67
CA PHE A 88 -1.12 8.02 7.23
C PHE A 88 -1.74 8.74 8.43
N SER A 89 -1.03 8.73 9.56
CA SER A 89 -1.45 9.37 10.80
C SER A 89 -0.58 10.58 11.09
N ALA A 90 -1.07 11.78 10.74
CA ALA A 90 -0.38 13.04 11.00
C ALA A 90 -0.15 13.29 12.50
N GLU A 91 -1.13 12.93 13.35
CA GLU A 91 -1.05 13.08 14.82
C GLU A 91 0.16 12.37 15.45
N HIS A 92 0.52 11.21 14.92
CA HIS A 92 1.57 10.34 15.46
C HIS A 92 2.90 10.48 14.72
N SER A 93 2.90 11.20 13.60
CA SER A 93 4.07 11.48 12.79
C SER A 93 4.75 12.76 13.25
N ASP A 94 6.06 12.86 13.03
CA ASP A 94 6.75 14.11 13.24
C ASP A 94 6.28 15.12 12.16
N SER A 95 6.20 16.41 12.50
CA SER A 95 5.75 17.47 11.57
C SER A 95 6.88 18.42 11.15
N ALA A 96 7.97 18.47 11.91
CA ALA A 96 9.15 19.28 11.61
C ALA A 96 10.10 18.52 10.67
N LEU A 97 9.95 18.79 9.37
CA LEU A 97 10.82 18.22 8.34
C LEU A 97 12.18 18.96 8.28
N PRO A 98 13.27 18.27 7.90
CA PRO A 98 14.53 18.92 7.58
C PRO A 98 14.41 19.93 6.44
N GLU A 99 15.32 20.89 6.38
CA GLU A 99 15.40 21.85 5.27
C GLU A 99 15.56 21.11 3.93
N GLY A 100 14.81 21.53 2.92
CA GLY A 100 14.81 20.92 1.59
C GLY A 100 13.98 19.65 1.45
N VAL A 101 13.31 19.18 2.51
CA VAL A 101 12.42 18.01 2.47
C VAL A 101 10.97 18.46 2.49
N SER A 102 10.19 17.97 1.53
CA SER A 102 8.73 18.11 1.49
C SER A 102 8.05 16.76 1.69
N LEU A 103 6.95 16.76 2.43
CA LEU A 103 6.05 15.62 2.57
C LEU A 103 4.69 16.02 2.02
N VAL A 104 4.13 15.23 1.12
CA VAL A 104 2.79 15.48 0.56
C VAL A 104 2.03 14.18 0.48
N ARG A 105 0.81 14.13 1.02
CA ARG A 105 -0.04 12.96 0.83
C ARG A 105 -0.44 12.85 -0.63
N PHE A 106 -0.59 11.64 -1.14
CA PHE A 106 -1.02 11.41 -2.52
C PHE A 106 -2.37 12.06 -2.82
N ALA A 107 -3.28 12.05 -1.84
CA ALA A 107 -4.57 12.72 -1.92
C ALA A 107 -4.48 14.26 -2.06
N ASP A 108 -3.42 14.87 -1.53
CA ASP A 108 -3.21 16.32 -1.48
C ASP A 108 -2.21 16.82 -2.55
N ALA A 109 -1.65 15.90 -3.34
CA ALA A 109 -0.64 16.21 -4.35
C ALA A 109 -1.21 17.07 -5.48
N ASP A 110 -0.52 18.18 -5.79
CA ASP A 110 -0.78 18.96 -6.98
C ASP A 110 -0.32 18.22 -8.27
N ASP A 111 -0.60 18.80 -9.44
CA ASP A 111 -0.27 18.17 -10.73
C ASP A 111 1.23 17.89 -10.91
N ALA A 112 2.10 18.76 -10.40
CA ALA A 112 3.55 18.62 -10.53
C ALA A 112 4.09 17.55 -9.57
N GLN A 113 3.58 17.52 -8.34
CA GLN A 113 3.87 16.50 -7.34
C GLN A 113 3.37 15.13 -7.81
N ALA A 114 2.13 15.03 -8.29
CA ALA A 114 1.56 13.81 -8.84
C ALA A 114 2.33 13.30 -10.07
N ALA A 115 2.82 14.19 -10.94
CA ALA A 115 3.70 13.81 -12.04
C ALA A 115 5.04 13.22 -11.54
N THR A 116 5.65 13.87 -10.55
CA THR A 116 6.91 13.41 -9.93
C THR A 116 6.72 12.05 -9.25
N ILE A 117 5.66 11.87 -8.48
CA ILE A 117 5.35 10.58 -7.82
C ILE A 117 5.18 9.48 -8.87
N ARG A 118 4.38 9.71 -9.91
CA ARG A 118 4.15 8.73 -10.99
C ARG A 118 5.42 8.32 -11.73
N GLN A 119 6.41 9.22 -11.86
CA GLN A 119 7.68 8.89 -12.50
C GLN A 119 8.46 7.82 -11.74
N HIS A 120 8.32 7.77 -10.42
CA HIS A 120 9.04 6.83 -9.55
C HIS A 120 8.20 5.62 -9.14
N LEU A 121 6.87 5.75 -9.18
CA LEU A 121 5.96 4.72 -8.72
C LEU A 121 6.11 3.41 -9.53
N GLY A 122 6.21 2.29 -8.82
CA GLY A 122 6.43 0.96 -9.43
C GLY A 122 7.86 0.71 -9.93
N GLY A 123 8.76 1.68 -9.81
CA GLY A 123 10.16 1.56 -10.26
C GLY A 123 11.10 0.87 -9.27
N ALA A 124 10.69 0.66 -8.02
CA ALA A 124 11.55 0.12 -6.96
C ALA A 124 11.77 -1.40 -7.04
N VAL A 125 10.86 -2.13 -7.69
CA VAL A 125 10.93 -3.59 -7.83
C VAL A 125 11.36 -3.93 -9.25
N GLY A 126 12.28 -4.90 -9.40
CA GLY A 126 12.82 -5.33 -10.69
C GLY A 126 11.77 -5.95 -11.64
N ARG A 127 12.23 -6.31 -12.85
CA ARG A 127 11.35 -6.74 -13.96
C ARG A 127 10.53 -8.00 -13.67
N ASP A 128 11.05 -8.90 -12.84
CA ASP A 128 10.30 -10.06 -12.35
C ASP A 128 9.38 -9.61 -11.22
N GLN A 129 8.28 -8.94 -11.56
CA GLN A 129 7.35 -8.42 -10.55
C GLN A 129 6.70 -9.60 -9.80
N PRO A 130 7.01 -9.78 -8.50
CA PRO A 130 6.39 -10.82 -7.69
C PRO A 130 4.87 -10.64 -7.64
N LEU A 131 4.13 -11.73 -7.49
CA LEU A 131 2.66 -11.74 -7.40
C LEU A 131 2.09 -10.63 -6.49
N PHE A 132 2.68 -10.45 -5.30
CA PHE A 132 2.20 -9.50 -4.30
C PHE A 132 2.53 -8.04 -4.63
N THR A 133 3.47 -7.78 -5.55
CA THR A 133 3.70 -6.42 -6.08
C THR A 133 2.50 -5.97 -6.90
N ALA A 134 1.99 -6.83 -7.79
CA ALA A 134 0.77 -6.52 -8.55
C ALA A 134 -0.44 -6.28 -7.64
N LEU A 135 -0.56 -7.04 -6.55
CA LEU A 135 -1.59 -6.82 -5.54
C LEU A 135 -1.42 -5.48 -4.82
N ASN A 136 -0.22 -5.15 -4.37
CA ASN A 136 0.07 -3.87 -3.72
C ASN A 136 -0.21 -2.69 -4.66
N ASP A 137 0.19 -2.80 -5.92
CA ASP A 137 -0.09 -1.78 -6.94
C ASP A 137 -1.58 -1.57 -7.15
N ALA A 138 -2.36 -2.65 -7.11
CA ALA A 138 -3.81 -2.61 -7.30
C ALA A 138 -4.57 -2.08 -6.06
N ALA A 139 -3.95 -2.14 -4.88
CA ALA A 139 -4.53 -1.72 -3.61
C ALA A 139 -4.00 -0.38 -3.09
N LEU A 140 -3.06 0.27 -3.80
CA LEU A 140 -2.42 1.51 -3.40
C LEU A 140 -3.38 2.71 -3.52
N ALA A 141 -4.16 2.94 -2.49
CA ALA A 141 -5.18 4.00 -2.48
C ALA A 141 -4.64 5.37 -2.08
N ASP A 142 -3.59 5.42 -1.28
CA ASP A 142 -2.99 6.64 -0.74
C ASP A 142 -1.52 6.39 -0.38
N GLY A 143 -0.79 7.46 -0.04
CA GLY A 143 0.63 7.44 0.30
C GLY A 143 1.13 8.82 0.68
N VAL A 144 2.44 8.94 0.90
CA VAL A 144 3.16 10.22 1.10
C VAL A 144 4.42 10.28 0.25
#